data_AF-A0A6I9PQM8-F1
#
_entry.id   AF-A0A6I9PQM8-F1
#
_cell.length_a   1.000
_cell.length_b   1.000
_cell.length_c   1.000
_cell.angle_alpha   90.00
_cell.angle_beta   90.00
_cell.angle_gamma   90.00
#
_symmetry.space_group_name_H-M   'P 1'
#
loop_
_entity.id
_entity.type
_entity.pdbx_description
1 polymer ?
#
loop_
_entity_poly.entity_id
_entity_poly.type
_entity_poly.pdbx_seq_one_letter_code
_entity_poly.pdbx_strand_id
1 'polypeptide(L)'
;MAETNLMSAASALTTKQLQQKLSSEKKSEHPVLLLFEIPSTRVVENQLSKYVVYEVVVMLSGSFDSRRVSVERRYSDFLRLQRLLLQEFDSALEDVSPPPKLLSGNFCAAVLLQRRLALQDYLAKLFSTRCVRRSPLFAAFFTDAEQRGALVLLRGGQFSPALRQLEDVLALQNPQVCFLSPEPELSGLLVCFPSQEKLQCWQSPALRLPTLCALAVCHCDLQQHQEALDAAQRALPVARRCGLRSHRAALLRLLMDLSYRLGLPGARLQDELQGLQDRPPSLKDDPPTLKELVIQQFT
;
A
#
# COMPACT_ATOMS: atom_id res chain seq x y z
N MET A 1 -40.21 -41.76 -17.06
CA MET A 1 -39.46 -42.14 -15.83
C MET A 1 -37.98 -41.88 -16.06
N ALA A 2 -37.54 -40.62 -15.93
CA ALA A 2 -36.16 -40.21 -16.24
C ALA A 2 -35.67 -39.09 -15.32
N GLU A 3 -35.91 -39.24 -14.00
CA GLU A 3 -35.46 -38.29 -12.98
C GLU A 3 -35.00 -39.04 -11.73
N THR A 4 -33.93 -39.84 -11.81
CA THR A 4 -33.31 -40.43 -10.60
C THR A 4 -31.78 -40.58 -10.66
N ASN A 5 -31.09 -40.07 -11.68
CA ASN A 5 -29.66 -40.37 -11.86
C ASN A 5 -28.66 -39.22 -11.66
N LEU A 6 -29.08 -38.04 -11.18
CA LEU A 6 -28.15 -36.92 -10.97
C LEU A 6 -27.63 -36.75 -9.53
N MET A 7 -28.26 -37.38 -8.51
CA MET A 7 -27.83 -37.24 -7.11
C MET A 7 -26.83 -38.30 -6.60
N SER A 8 -26.52 -39.33 -7.38
CA SER A 8 -25.68 -40.46 -6.90
C SER A 8 -24.18 -40.36 -7.22
N ALA A 9 -23.73 -39.38 -8.01
CA ALA A 9 -22.33 -39.32 -8.47
C ALA A 9 -21.40 -38.47 -7.59
N ALA A 10 -21.93 -37.75 -6.59
CA ALA A 10 -21.14 -36.86 -5.73
C ALA A 10 -20.53 -37.54 -4.49
N SER A 11 -21.00 -38.73 -4.10
CA SER A 11 -20.67 -39.35 -2.80
C SER A 11 -19.58 -40.42 -2.84
N ALA A 12 -18.91 -40.64 -3.98
CA ALA A 12 -17.95 -41.75 -4.16
C ALA A 12 -16.56 -41.30 -4.67
N LEU A 13 -16.11 -40.10 -4.30
CA LEU A 13 -14.74 -39.68 -4.62
C LEU A 13 -13.78 -40.09 -3.52
N THR A 14 -12.74 -40.84 -3.87
CA THR A 14 -11.62 -41.11 -2.97
C THR A 14 -10.88 -39.80 -2.63
N THR A 15 -10.20 -39.72 -1.49
CA THR A 15 -9.43 -38.53 -1.08
C THR A 15 -8.43 -38.07 -2.14
N LYS A 16 -7.83 -39.02 -2.88
CA LYS A 16 -6.96 -38.73 -4.03
C LYS A 16 -7.70 -38.10 -5.21
N GLN A 17 -8.90 -38.61 -5.55
CA GLN A 17 -9.72 -38.03 -6.62
C GLN A 17 -10.28 -36.65 -6.24
N LEU A 18 -10.63 -36.46 -4.97
CA LEU A 18 -11.02 -35.16 -4.42
C LEU A 18 -9.85 -34.17 -4.47
N GLN A 19 -8.63 -34.59 -4.10
CA GLN A 19 -7.42 -33.77 -4.22
C GLN A 19 -7.09 -33.46 -5.68
N GLN A 20 -7.23 -34.41 -6.61
CA GLN A 20 -7.02 -34.16 -8.03
C GLN A 20 -8.07 -33.22 -8.61
N LYS A 21 -9.34 -33.37 -8.22
CA LYS A 21 -10.43 -32.49 -8.68
C LYS A 21 -10.29 -31.08 -8.12
N LEU A 22 -9.95 -30.95 -6.83
CA LEU A 22 -9.58 -29.67 -6.21
C LEU A 22 -8.31 -29.08 -6.84
N SER A 23 -7.34 -29.91 -7.24
CA SER A 23 -6.12 -29.45 -7.93
C SER A 23 -6.41 -29.01 -9.36
N SER A 24 -7.35 -29.65 -10.06
CA SER A 24 -7.81 -29.22 -11.38
C SER A 24 -8.70 -27.98 -11.33
N GLU A 25 -9.51 -27.84 -10.28
CA GLU A 25 -10.30 -26.63 -10.02
C GLU A 25 -9.42 -25.46 -9.58
N LYS A 26 -8.40 -25.69 -8.74
CA LYS A 26 -7.38 -24.69 -8.37
C LYS A 26 -6.43 -24.33 -9.53
N LYS A 27 -6.33 -25.17 -10.56
CA LYS A 27 -5.63 -24.87 -11.82
C LYS A 27 -6.40 -23.92 -12.73
N SER A 28 -7.69 -23.66 -12.47
CA SER A 28 -8.32 -22.51 -13.10
C SER A 28 -7.66 -21.25 -12.54
N GLU A 29 -7.00 -20.52 -13.44
CA GLU A 29 -6.26 -19.30 -13.18
C GLU A 29 -7.18 -18.24 -12.56
N HIS A 30 -7.40 -18.31 -11.25
CA HIS A 30 -8.05 -17.23 -10.54
C HIS A 30 -7.02 -16.11 -10.46
N PRO A 31 -7.22 -14.98 -11.15
CA PRO A 31 -6.28 -13.88 -11.04
C PRO A 31 -6.25 -13.43 -9.58
N VAL A 32 -5.05 -13.18 -9.03
CA VAL A 32 -4.91 -12.49 -7.75
C VAL A 32 -5.49 -11.09 -7.92
N LEU A 33 -6.70 -10.87 -7.41
CA LEU A 33 -7.42 -9.60 -7.46
C LEU A 33 -7.23 -8.82 -6.16
N LEU A 34 -7.07 -7.50 -6.26
CA LEU A 34 -7.15 -6.62 -5.10
C LEU A 34 -8.62 -6.52 -4.66
N LEU A 35 -8.89 -6.86 -3.42
CA LEU A 35 -10.20 -6.84 -2.79
C LEU A 35 -10.23 -5.73 -1.74
N PHE A 36 -11.37 -5.06 -1.67
CA PHE A 36 -11.67 -4.08 -0.63
C PHE A 36 -12.76 -4.66 0.24
N GLU A 37 -12.52 -4.70 1.54
CA GLU A 37 -13.53 -5.08 2.52
C GLU A 37 -13.66 -3.97 3.55
N ILE A 38 -14.89 -3.77 4.00
CA ILE A 38 -15.15 -2.87 5.14
C ILE A 38 -15.71 -3.73 6.26
N PRO A 39 -14.88 -4.42 7.07
CA PRO A 39 -15.35 -5.41 8.04
C PRO A 39 -16.18 -4.77 9.16
N SER A 40 -15.81 -3.57 9.59
CA SER A 40 -16.42 -2.92 10.74
C SER A 40 -16.76 -1.46 10.47
N THR A 41 -17.77 -0.97 11.19
CA THR A 41 -18.14 0.44 11.22
C THR A 41 -18.37 0.84 12.66
N ARG A 42 -17.84 1.99 13.09
CA ARG A 42 -18.08 2.51 14.44
C ARG A 42 -18.56 3.94 14.42
N VAL A 43 -19.44 4.26 15.36
CA VAL A 43 -19.92 5.63 15.58
C VAL A 43 -18.98 6.28 16.58
N VAL A 44 -18.36 7.39 16.18
CA VAL A 44 -17.51 8.21 17.04
C VAL A 44 -18.31 9.44 17.43
N GLU A 45 -18.40 9.68 18.73
CA GLU A 45 -19.12 10.80 19.33
C GLU A 45 -18.16 11.58 20.23
N ASN A 46 -17.90 12.82 19.83
CA ASN A 46 -17.19 13.81 20.62
C ASN A 46 -18.21 14.86 21.11
N GLN A 47 -17.81 15.70 22.06
CA GLN A 47 -18.67 16.74 22.65
C GLN A 47 -19.37 17.64 21.62
N LEU A 48 -18.78 17.83 20.44
CA LEU A 48 -19.27 18.73 19.39
C LEU A 48 -19.63 18.02 18.06
N SER A 49 -19.41 16.70 17.95
CA SER A 49 -19.60 16.02 16.66
C SER A 49 -19.86 14.53 16.81
N LYS A 50 -20.84 14.03 16.04
CA LYS A 50 -21.13 12.60 15.91
C LYS A 50 -20.97 12.18 14.45
N TYR A 51 -20.10 11.21 14.17
CA TYR A 51 -19.84 10.72 12.81
C TYR A 51 -19.53 9.23 12.80
N VAL A 52 -19.54 8.64 11.60
CA VAL A 52 -19.27 7.22 11.40
C VAL A 52 -17.90 7.06 10.75
N VAL A 53 -17.12 6.11 11.28
CA VAL A 53 -15.84 5.69 10.74
C VAL A 53 -15.99 4.27 10.18
N TYR A 54 -15.47 4.09 8.98
CA TYR A 54 -15.39 2.83 8.26
C TYR A 54 -13.95 2.34 8.34
N GLU A 55 -13.77 1.12 8.82
CA GLU A 55 -12.48 0.43 8.74
C GLU A 55 -12.39 -0.22 7.37
N VAL A 56 -11.46 0.21 6.52
CA VAL A 56 -11.29 -0.28 5.16
C VAL A 56 -10.03 -1.14 5.12
N VAL A 57 -10.18 -2.39 4.68
CA VAL A 57 -9.09 -3.36 4.53
C VAL A 57 -8.84 -3.59 3.05
N VAL A 58 -7.57 -3.57 2.66
CA VAL A 58 -7.12 -3.90 1.31
C VAL A 58 -6.45 -5.28 1.37
N MET A 59 -6.90 -6.23 0.55
CA MET A 59 -6.37 -7.59 0.54
C MET A 59 -6.14 -8.08 -0.88
N LEU A 60 -5.34 -9.12 -1.03
CA LEU A 60 -5.17 -9.83 -2.30
C LEU A 60 -5.91 -11.16 -2.28
N SER A 61 -6.60 -11.48 -3.37
CA SER A 61 -7.27 -12.77 -3.54
C SER A 61 -6.24 -13.89 -3.53
N GLY A 62 -6.45 -14.92 -2.71
CA GLY A 62 -5.54 -16.06 -2.57
C GLY A 62 -4.37 -15.85 -1.60
N SER A 63 -4.20 -14.66 -1.00
CA SER A 63 -3.26 -14.46 0.11
C SER A 63 -3.98 -14.65 1.45
N PHE A 64 -3.44 -15.51 2.31
CA PHE A 64 -3.77 -15.51 3.74
C PHE A 64 -2.77 -14.58 4.42
N ASP A 65 -3.17 -13.32 4.64
CA ASP A 65 -2.31 -12.36 5.33
C ASP A 65 -2.55 -12.47 6.84
N SER A 66 -1.50 -12.83 7.59
CA SER A 66 -1.53 -12.87 9.04
C SER A 66 -1.57 -11.46 9.65
N ARG A 67 -1.16 -10.42 8.91
CA ARG A 67 -1.17 -9.01 9.35
C ARG A 67 -2.13 -8.20 8.48
N ARG A 68 -3.42 -8.27 8.79
CA ARG A 68 -4.45 -7.43 8.13
C ARG A 68 -4.23 -5.97 8.50
N VAL A 69 -3.73 -5.17 7.55
CA VAL A 69 -3.61 -3.71 7.72
C VAL A 69 -4.91 -3.04 7.26
N SER A 70 -5.45 -2.17 8.11
CA SER A 70 -6.69 -1.44 7.85
C SER A 70 -6.48 0.06 7.95
N VAL A 71 -7.32 0.82 7.24
CA VAL A 71 -7.34 2.28 7.26
C VAL A 71 -8.69 2.79 7.69
N GLU A 72 -8.71 3.90 8.39
CA GLU A 72 -9.95 4.44 8.93
C GLU A 72 -10.41 5.64 8.13
N ARG A 73 -11.60 5.55 7.54
CA ARG A 73 -12.14 6.61 6.67
C ARG A 73 -13.56 6.96 7.07
N ARG A 74 -13.90 8.24 6.99
CA ARG A 74 -15.26 8.73 7.13
C ARG A 74 -15.88 8.84 5.75
N TYR A 75 -17.21 8.86 5.70
CA TYR A 75 -17.94 9.04 4.44
C TYR A 75 -17.52 10.33 3.68
N SER A 76 -17.16 11.41 4.40
CA SER A 76 -16.64 12.65 3.82
C SER A 76 -15.34 12.45 3.02
N ASP A 77 -14.53 11.46 3.39
CA ASP A 77 -13.25 11.19 2.75
C ASP A 77 -13.48 10.52 1.40
N PHE A 78 -14.45 9.60 1.29
CA PHE A 78 -14.88 9.00 0.02
C PHE A 78 -15.41 10.07 -0.96
N LEU A 79 -16.16 11.06 -0.45
CA LEU A 79 -16.62 12.17 -1.27
C LEU A 79 -15.51 13.13 -1.68
N ARG A 80 -14.46 13.29 -0.85
CA ARG A 80 -13.27 14.02 -1.25
C ARG A 80 -12.54 13.28 -2.37
N LEU A 81 -12.37 11.96 -2.23
CA LEU A 81 -11.79 11.12 -3.27
C LEU A 81 -12.56 11.24 -4.60
N GLN A 82 -13.89 11.09 -4.59
CA GLN A 82 -14.70 11.22 -5.81
C GLN A 82 -14.47 12.57 -6.49
N ARG A 83 -14.48 13.67 -5.73
CA ARG A 83 -14.26 15.01 -6.28
C ARG A 83 -12.89 15.16 -6.94
N LEU A 84 -11.84 14.66 -6.28
CA LEU A 84 -10.48 14.71 -6.83
C LEU A 84 -10.36 13.85 -8.11
N LEU A 85 -11.00 12.68 -8.13
CA LEU A 85 -10.99 11.80 -9.30
C LEU A 85 -11.78 12.38 -10.48
N LEU A 86 -12.94 13.01 -10.24
CA LEU A 86 -13.71 13.68 -11.29
C LEU A 86 -12.95 14.87 -11.89
N GLN A 87 -12.20 15.61 -11.09
CA GLN A 87 -11.33 16.69 -11.60
C GLN A 87 -10.25 16.18 -12.56
N GLU A 88 -9.77 14.94 -12.39
CA GLU A 88 -8.71 14.35 -13.20
C GLU A 88 -9.25 13.50 -14.38
N PHE A 89 -10.38 12.82 -14.20
CA PHE A 89 -10.87 11.77 -15.11
C PHE A 89 -12.36 11.82 -15.42
N ASP A 90 -13.01 12.98 -15.35
CA ASP A 90 -14.46 13.21 -15.47
C ASP A 90 -15.19 12.22 -16.41
N SER A 91 -14.80 12.16 -17.68
CA SER A 91 -15.42 11.30 -18.71
C SER A 91 -15.31 9.79 -18.47
N ALA A 92 -14.34 9.34 -17.68
CA ALA A 92 -14.12 7.92 -17.37
C ALA A 92 -14.91 7.45 -16.14
N LEU A 93 -15.56 8.37 -15.42
CA LEU A 93 -16.21 8.12 -14.12
C LEU A 93 -17.72 8.38 -14.11
N GLU A 94 -18.33 8.63 -15.28
CA GLU A 94 -19.77 8.92 -15.42
C GLU A 94 -20.66 7.86 -14.74
N ASP A 95 -20.26 6.58 -14.81
CA ASP A 95 -21.02 5.44 -14.25
C ASP A 95 -20.65 5.07 -12.80
N VAL A 96 -19.65 5.74 -12.20
CA VAL A 96 -19.13 5.38 -10.87
C VAL A 96 -19.42 6.49 -9.86
N SER A 97 -20.48 6.29 -9.08
CA SER A 97 -20.88 7.23 -8.02
C SER A 97 -20.85 6.58 -6.63
N PRO A 98 -20.42 7.31 -5.58
CA PRO A 98 -20.58 6.86 -4.20
C PRO A 98 -22.06 6.84 -3.79
N PRO A 99 -22.44 6.09 -2.73
CA PRO A 99 -23.82 6.09 -2.23
C PRO A 99 -24.24 7.51 -1.82
N PRO A 100 -25.52 7.89 -2.01
CA PRO A 100 -25.99 9.25 -1.78
C PRO A 100 -25.91 9.67 -0.31
N LYS A 101 -25.75 10.98 -0.09
CA LYS A 101 -25.86 11.60 1.24
C LYS A 101 -27.28 11.42 1.76
N LEU A 102 -27.41 10.92 2.98
CA LEU A 102 -28.70 10.82 3.65
C LEU A 102 -28.88 12.01 4.60
N LEU A 103 -30.06 12.63 4.53
CA LEU A 103 -30.43 13.79 5.33
C LEU A 103 -30.83 13.40 6.77
N SER A 104 -31.32 12.17 6.98
CA SER A 104 -31.68 11.63 8.31
C SER A 104 -31.39 10.13 8.39
N GLY A 105 -31.41 9.55 9.60
CA GLY A 105 -31.26 8.09 9.79
C GLY A 105 -29.84 7.55 9.63
N ASN A 106 -28.82 8.41 9.59
CA ASN A 106 -27.43 8.03 9.33
C ASN A 106 -26.85 6.97 10.30
N PHE A 107 -27.39 6.84 11.51
CA PHE A 107 -26.91 5.91 12.54
C PHE A 107 -27.76 4.64 12.68
N CYS A 108 -28.79 4.48 11.86
CA CYS A 108 -29.58 3.25 11.87
C CYS A 108 -28.72 2.07 11.37
N ALA A 109 -28.72 0.95 12.09
CA ALA A 109 -27.90 -0.22 11.77
C ALA A 109 -28.13 -0.73 10.33
N ALA A 110 -29.38 -0.76 9.87
CA ALA A 110 -29.72 -1.15 8.50
C ALA A 110 -29.12 -0.19 7.46
N VAL A 111 -29.18 1.12 7.72
CA VAL A 111 -28.61 2.15 6.84
C VAL A 111 -27.08 2.08 6.83
N LEU A 112 -26.46 1.86 7.99
CA LEU A 112 -25.01 1.68 8.10
C LEU A 112 -24.54 0.47 7.30
N LEU A 113 -25.24 -0.66 7.42
CA LEU A 113 -24.95 -1.88 6.68
C LEU A 113 -25.09 -1.67 5.16
N GLN A 114 -26.19 -1.08 4.70
CA GLN A 114 -26.42 -0.79 3.29
C GLN A 114 -25.35 0.16 2.73
N ARG A 115 -25.05 1.25 3.46
CA ARG A 115 -24.00 2.19 3.06
C ARG A 115 -22.62 1.54 3.03
N ARG A 116 -22.30 0.66 4.00
CA ARG A 116 -21.04 -0.11 4.04
C ARG A 116 -20.87 -0.96 2.78
N LEU A 117 -21.87 -1.74 2.41
CA LEU A 117 -21.85 -2.57 1.20
C LEU A 117 -21.71 -1.71 -0.07
N ALA A 118 -22.48 -0.63 -0.16
CA ALA A 118 -22.39 0.28 -1.31
C ALA A 118 -21.01 0.98 -1.42
N LEU A 119 -20.36 1.31 -0.30
CA LEU A 119 -19.00 1.86 -0.30
C LEU A 119 -17.96 0.82 -0.74
N GLN A 120 -18.16 -0.44 -0.35
CA GLN A 120 -17.33 -1.55 -0.79
C GLN A 120 -17.44 -1.75 -2.32
N ASP A 121 -18.66 -1.78 -2.84
CA ASP A 121 -18.92 -1.88 -4.29
C ASP A 121 -18.35 -0.67 -5.05
N TYR A 122 -18.46 0.53 -4.47
CA TYR A 122 -17.88 1.74 -5.03
C TYR A 122 -16.35 1.64 -5.17
N LEU A 123 -15.63 1.19 -4.14
CA LEU A 123 -14.17 0.98 -4.23
C LEU A 123 -13.81 -0.08 -5.29
N ALA A 124 -14.59 -1.16 -5.38
CA ALA A 124 -14.38 -2.21 -6.39
C ALA A 124 -14.60 -1.67 -7.82
N LYS A 125 -15.62 -0.84 -8.04
CA LYS A 125 -15.88 -0.16 -9.32
C LYS A 125 -14.76 0.82 -9.69
N LEU A 126 -14.30 1.63 -8.72
CA LEU A 126 -13.16 2.53 -8.92
C LEU A 126 -11.90 1.76 -9.34
N PHE A 127 -11.58 0.66 -8.65
CA PHE A 127 -10.41 -0.15 -8.98
C PHE A 127 -10.53 -0.87 -10.33
N SER A 128 -11.75 -1.23 -10.74
CA SER A 128 -12.01 -1.79 -12.08
C SER A 128 -11.74 -0.79 -13.20
N THR A 129 -11.77 0.51 -12.88
CA THR A 129 -11.50 1.60 -13.82
C THR A 129 -9.99 1.81 -13.98
N ARG A 130 -9.47 1.61 -15.20
CA ARG A 130 -8.01 1.54 -15.46
C ARG A 130 -7.26 2.84 -15.14
N CYS A 131 -7.81 4.01 -15.46
CA CYS A 131 -7.18 5.31 -15.19
C CYS A 131 -7.09 5.57 -13.69
N VAL A 132 -8.18 5.34 -12.94
CA VAL A 132 -8.22 5.50 -11.48
C VAL A 132 -7.25 4.54 -10.79
N ARG A 133 -7.21 3.27 -11.21
CA ARG A 133 -6.26 2.29 -10.65
C ARG A 133 -4.80 2.70 -10.78
N ARG A 134 -4.45 3.49 -11.81
CA ARG A 134 -3.09 3.99 -12.06
C ARG A 134 -2.84 5.37 -11.44
N SER A 135 -3.90 6.07 -11.03
CA SER A 135 -3.77 7.40 -10.45
C SER A 135 -3.22 7.31 -9.03
N PRO A 136 -2.27 8.18 -8.66
CA PRO A 136 -1.78 8.27 -7.29
C PRO A 136 -2.89 8.73 -6.33
N LEU A 137 -3.95 9.40 -6.80
CA LEU A 137 -5.06 9.86 -5.95
C LEU A 137 -5.77 8.69 -5.28
N PHE A 138 -5.95 7.58 -5.99
CA PHE A 138 -6.63 6.42 -5.44
C PHE A 138 -5.78 5.71 -4.40
N ALA A 139 -4.49 5.51 -4.65
CA ALA A 139 -3.56 4.95 -3.67
C ALA A 139 -3.41 5.87 -2.44
N ALA A 140 -3.35 7.18 -2.65
CA ALA A 140 -3.25 8.19 -1.59
C ALA A 140 -4.45 8.14 -0.63
N PHE A 141 -5.65 7.75 -1.09
CA PHE A 141 -6.80 7.55 -0.20
C PHE A 141 -6.50 6.56 0.93
N PHE A 142 -5.64 5.56 0.70
CA PHE A 142 -5.28 4.55 1.69
C PHE A 142 -4.00 4.85 2.46
N THR A 143 -3.15 5.78 1.99
CA THR A 143 -1.82 5.97 2.58
C THR A 143 -1.55 7.38 3.09
N ASP A 144 -2.16 8.42 2.51
CA ASP A 144 -1.79 9.82 2.78
C ASP A 144 -2.04 10.22 4.23
N ALA A 145 -3.19 9.86 4.80
CA ALA A 145 -3.51 10.21 6.19
C ALA A 145 -2.57 9.50 7.18
N GLU A 146 -2.26 8.23 6.92
CA GLU A 146 -1.37 7.39 7.73
C GLU A 146 0.08 7.87 7.62
N GLN A 147 0.54 8.24 6.42
CA GLN A 147 1.84 8.85 6.21
C GLN A 147 1.98 10.16 6.98
N ARG A 148 0.99 11.06 6.86
CA ARG A 148 0.98 12.34 7.58
C ARG A 148 0.99 12.12 9.09
N GLY A 149 0.22 11.17 9.59
CA GLY A 149 0.22 10.78 11.01
C GLY A 149 1.61 10.34 11.49
N ALA A 150 2.26 9.45 10.73
CA ALA A 150 3.59 8.97 11.07
C ALA A 150 4.65 10.09 11.05
N LEU A 151 4.51 11.05 10.15
CA LEU A 151 5.41 12.19 10.07
C LEU A 151 5.22 13.19 11.20
N VAL A 152 3.99 13.37 11.69
CA VAL A 152 3.73 14.13 12.92
C VAL A 152 4.45 13.47 14.11
N LEU A 153 4.39 12.14 14.20
CA LEU A 153 5.12 11.38 15.22
C LEU A 153 6.64 11.54 15.07
N LEU A 154 7.16 11.46 13.83
CA LEU A 154 8.58 11.68 13.53
C LEU A 154 9.04 13.08 13.95
N ARG A 155 8.26 14.13 13.61
CA ARG A 155 8.53 15.52 14.02
C ARG A 155 8.50 15.69 15.55
N GLY A 156 7.64 14.93 16.22
CA GLY A 156 7.57 14.87 17.69
C GLY A 156 8.64 13.99 18.35
N GLY A 157 9.60 13.43 17.59
CA GLY A 157 10.65 12.54 18.10
C GLY A 157 10.16 11.14 18.51
N GLN A 158 8.91 10.78 18.20
CA GLN A 158 8.32 9.49 18.51
C GLN A 158 8.62 8.47 17.39
N PHE A 159 9.87 8.04 17.32
CA PHE A 159 10.34 7.20 16.20
C PHE A 159 9.75 5.79 16.20
N SER A 160 9.59 5.11 17.35
CA SER A 160 9.05 3.74 17.36
C SER A 160 7.56 3.67 16.97
N PRO A 161 6.68 4.56 17.44
CA PRO A 161 5.31 4.66 16.92
C PRO A 161 5.26 5.05 15.44
N ALA A 162 6.08 6.01 15.01
CA ALA A 162 6.18 6.40 13.60
C ALA A 162 6.60 5.23 12.72
N LEU A 163 7.60 4.45 13.15
CA LEU A 163 8.09 3.28 12.45
C LEU A 163 6.98 2.25 12.20
N ARG A 164 6.24 1.87 13.25
CA ARG A 164 5.11 0.93 13.13
C ARG A 164 4.07 1.40 12.12
N GLN A 165 3.71 2.67 12.18
CA GLN A 165 2.74 3.25 11.25
C GLN A 165 3.26 3.30 9.81
N LEU A 166 4.55 3.58 9.60
CA LEU A 166 5.17 3.59 8.28
C LEU A 166 5.30 2.18 7.69
N GLU A 167 5.52 1.15 8.51
CA GLU A 167 5.48 -0.25 8.08
C GLU A 167 4.08 -0.65 7.60
N ASP A 168 3.03 -0.23 8.31
CA ASP A 168 1.65 -0.47 7.92
C ASP A 168 1.33 0.23 6.58
N VAL A 169 1.77 1.49 6.42
CA VAL A 169 1.69 2.20 5.13
C VAL A 169 2.41 1.44 4.04
N LEU A 170 3.63 0.96 4.30
CA LEU A 170 4.43 0.25 3.31
C LEU A 170 3.78 -1.08 2.91
N ALA A 171 3.12 -1.77 3.84
CA ALA A 171 2.33 -2.96 3.58
C ALA A 171 1.11 -2.63 2.70
N LEU A 172 0.40 -1.52 2.94
CA LEU A 172 -0.68 -1.05 2.06
C LEU A 172 -0.20 -0.65 0.66
N GLN A 173 1.03 -0.13 0.55
CA GLN A 173 1.65 0.21 -0.74
C GLN A 173 2.23 -0.99 -1.50
N ASN A 174 2.50 -2.09 -0.80
CA ASN A 174 2.99 -3.35 -1.34
C ASN A 174 2.21 -4.49 -0.71
N PRO A 175 0.92 -4.65 -1.04
CA PRO A 175 0.19 -5.81 -0.56
C PRO A 175 0.95 -7.03 -1.08
N GLN A 176 1.44 -7.86 -0.16
CA GLN A 176 2.29 -8.99 -0.50
C GLN A 176 1.44 -10.10 -1.10
N VAL A 177 1.91 -10.72 -2.18
CA VAL A 177 1.46 -12.06 -2.54
C VAL A 177 2.36 -13.03 -1.79
N CYS A 178 1.86 -13.62 -0.72
CA CYS A 178 2.53 -14.74 -0.07
C CYS A 178 2.46 -15.95 -1.02
N PHE A 179 3.60 -16.35 -1.58
CA PHE A 179 3.75 -17.72 -2.07
C PHE A 179 4.10 -18.59 -0.87
N LEU A 180 3.32 -19.64 -0.64
CA LEU A 180 3.77 -20.73 0.23
C LEU A 180 5.11 -21.22 -0.34
N SER A 181 6.19 -21.09 0.43
CA SER A 181 7.45 -21.77 0.13
C SER A 181 7.16 -23.26 -0.06
N PRO A 182 7.62 -23.91 -1.15
CA PRO A 182 7.85 -25.34 -1.09
C PRO A 182 9.26 -25.57 -0.53
N GLU A 183 9.34 -26.52 0.39
CA GLU A 183 10.57 -27.20 0.81
C GLU A 183 11.54 -27.42 -0.37
N PRO A 184 12.86 -27.30 -0.15
CA PRO A 184 13.83 -27.30 -1.23
C PRO A 184 14.19 -28.74 -1.61
N GLU A 185 13.32 -29.45 -2.31
CA GLU A 185 13.71 -30.68 -3.01
C GLU A 185 12.67 -31.05 -4.07
N LEU A 186 13.13 -31.17 -5.32
CA LEU A 186 12.43 -31.54 -6.57
C LEU A 186 11.90 -30.37 -7.42
N SER A 187 12.77 -29.98 -8.36
CA SER A 187 12.53 -29.22 -9.57
C SER A 187 11.16 -29.44 -10.22
N GLY A 188 10.56 -28.31 -10.63
CA GLY A 188 9.69 -28.25 -11.80
C GLY A 188 8.21 -28.12 -11.50
N LEU A 189 7.77 -26.93 -11.06
CA LEU A 189 6.41 -26.49 -11.36
C LEU A 189 6.30 -24.97 -11.44
N LEU A 190 5.81 -24.56 -12.61
CA LEU A 190 5.42 -23.24 -13.06
C LEU A 190 4.77 -22.42 -11.92
N VAL A 191 5.42 -21.35 -11.48
CA VAL A 191 4.76 -20.31 -10.69
C VAL A 191 4.08 -19.39 -11.69
N CYS A 192 2.75 -19.49 -11.82
CA CYS A 192 1.95 -18.44 -12.44
C CYS A 192 2.13 -17.17 -11.61
N PHE A 193 2.98 -16.27 -12.08
CA PHE A 193 2.91 -14.88 -11.66
C PHE A 193 1.55 -14.35 -12.14
N PRO A 194 0.65 -13.88 -11.25
CA PRO A 194 -0.40 -13.00 -11.75
C PRO A 194 0.32 -11.89 -12.51
N SER A 195 -0.06 -11.61 -13.76
CA SER A 195 0.58 -10.58 -14.59
C SER A 195 0.90 -9.35 -13.73
N GLN A 196 2.18 -9.14 -13.39
CA GLN A 196 2.63 -8.14 -12.43
C GLN A 196 2.15 -6.73 -12.80
N GLU A 197 1.82 -6.52 -14.09
CA GLU A 197 1.24 -5.29 -14.63
C GLU A 197 -0.03 -4.81 -13.91
N LYS A 198 -0.88 -5.70 -13.39
CA LYS A 198 -2.14 -5.28 -12.74
C LYS A 198 -1.96 -4.78 -11.31
N LEU A 199 -0.98 -5.31 -10.56
CA LEU A 199 -0.63 -4.83 -9.20
C LEU A 199 0.33 -3.64 -9.22
N GLN A 200 1.22 -3.55 -10.21
CA GLN A 200 2.18 -2.44 -10.34
C GLN A 200 1.49 -1.08 -10.52
N CYS A 201 0.24 -1.05 -10.99
CA CYS A 201 -0.53 0.18 -11.21
C CYS A 201 -0.82 0.97 -9.92
N TRP A 202 -0.95 0.30 -8.77
CA TRP A 202 -1.17 0.93 -7.46
C TRP A 202 0.11 1.47 -6.83
N GLN A 203 1.26 0.97 -7.27
CA GLN A 203 2.56 1.18 -6.64
C GLN A 203 3.21 2.46 -7.16
N SER A 204 2.59 3.62 -6.89
CA SER A 204 3.16 4.91 -7.30
C SER A 204 4.52 5.14 -6.65
N PRO A 205 5.62 5.30 -7.43
CA PRO A 205 6.94 5.64 -6.92
C PRO A 205 6.93 6.90 -6.05
N ALA A 206 6.05 7.85 -6.39
CA ALA A 206 5.89 9.12 -5.69
C ALA A 206 5.37 8.96 -4.25
N LEU A 207 4.56 7.93 -3.99
CA LEU A 207 4.05 7.65 -2.63
C LEU A 207 4.99 6.76 -1.83
N ARG A 208 5.75 5.88 -2.51
CA ARG A 208 6.65 4.92 -1.86
C ARG A 208 7.95 5.55 -1.38
N LEU A 209 8.54 6.45 -2.15
CA LEU A 209 9.81 7.06 -1.80
C LEU A 209 9.74 7.79 -0.44
N PRO A 210 8.74 8.67 -0.16
CA PRO A 210 8.60 9.33 1.14
C PRO A 210 8.56 8.35 2.31
N THR A 211 7.80 7.26 2.19
CA THR A 211 7.69 6.23 3.25
C THR A 211 9.02 5.54 3.51
N LEU A 212 9.75 5.13 2.45
CA LEU A 212 11.05 4.47 2.63
C LEU A 212 12.11 5.42 3.21
N CYS A 213 12.11 6.70 2.79
CA CYS A 213 12.99 7.71 3.36
C CYS A 213 12.68 7.94 4.85
N ALA A 214 11.39 8.03 5.22
CA ALA A 214 10.98 8.19 6.61
C ALA A 214 11.34 6.97 7.48
N LEU A 215 11.19 5.75 6.95
CA LEU A 215 11.62 4.52 7.63
C LEU A 215 13.13 4.53 7.90
N ALA A 216 13.93 4.87 6.90
CA ALA A 216 15.39 4.97 7.06
C ALA A 216 15.77 5.97 8.16
N VAL A 217 15.11 7.14 8.19
CA VAL A 217 15.31 8.15 9.25
C VAL A 217 14.92 7.60 10.63
N CYS A 218 13.75 6.96 10.76
CA CYS A 218 13.31 6.36 12.02
C CYS A 218 14.30 5.32 12.53
N HIS A 219 14.77 4.39 11.68
CA HIS A 219 15.75 3.39 12.08
C HIS A 219 17.10 4.01 12.48
N CYS A 220 17.56 5.06 11.78
CA CYS A 220 18.76 5.79 12.15
C CYS A 220 18.63 6.42 13.55
N ASP A 221 17.53 7.11 13.82
CA ASP A 221 17.27 7.74 15.13
C ASP A 221 17.11 6.68 16.25
N LEU A 222 16.67 5.45 15.92
CA LEU A 222 16.59 4.31 16.83
C LEU A 222 17.90 3.50 16.94
N GLN A 223 18.99 3.93 16.30
CA GLN A 223 20.29 3.23 16.27
C GLN A 223 20.23 1.81 15.66
N GLN A 224 19.25 1.55 14.81
CA GLN A 224 19.07 0.31 14.06
C GLN A 224 19.73 0.44 12.68
N HIS A 225 21.07 0.43 12.66
CA HIS A 225 21.83 0.82 11.46
C HIS A 225 21.67 -0.14 10.28
N GLN A 226 21.45 -1.43 10.54
CA GLN A 226 21.25 -2.43 9.48
C GLN A 226 19.91 -2.24 8.78
N GLU A 227 18.84 -2.06 9.55
CA GLU A 227 17.48 -1.84 9.05
C GLU A 227 17.38 -0.48 8.34
N ALA A 228 18.10 0.54 8.84
CA ALA A 228 18.23 1.82 8.18
C ALA A 228 18.91 1.69 6.80
N LEU A 229 19.97 0.88 6.70
CA LEU A 229 20.67 0.61 5.46
C LEU A 229 19.73 -0.08 4.46
N ASP A 230 19.02 -1.11 4.89
CA ASP A 230 18.08 -1.86 4.05
C ASP A 230 16.94 -0.97 3.52
N ALA A 231 16.36 -0.13 4.39
CA ALA A 231 15.33 0.84 4.00
C ALA A 231 15.87 1.86 2.98
N ALA A 232 17.06 2.41 3.20
CA ALA A 232 17.70 3.37 2.29
C ALA A 232 18.09 2.74 0.94
N GLN A 233 18.56 1.49 0.94
CA GLN A 233 18.86 0.73 -0.28
C GLN A 233 17.59 0.47 -1.10
N ARG A 234 16.45 0.19 -0.45
CA ARG A 234 15.15 0.06 -1.12
C ARG A 234 14.67 1.39 -1.71
N ALA A 235 14.98 2.52 -1.06
CA ALA A 235 14.59 3.86 -1.50
C ALA A 235 15.38 4.34 -2.74
N LEU A 236 16.68 4.02 -2.82
CA LEU A 236 17.58 4.59 -3.82
C LEU A 236 17.16 4.32 -5.29
N PRO A 237 16.77 3.09 -5.71
CA PRO A 237 16.26 2.84 -7.04
C PRO A 237 14.97 3.62 -7.37
N VAL A 238 14.16 3.93 -6.36
CA VAL A 238 12.93 4.73 -6.53
C VAL A 238 13.31 6.20 -6.74
N ALA A 239 14.24 6.72 -5.95
CA ALA A 239 14.77 8.09 -6.12
C ALA A 239 15.43 8.29 -7.49
N ARG A 240 16.20 7.31 -7.97
CA ARG A 240 16.79 7.32 -9.33
C ARG A 240 15.72 7.40 -10.41
N ARG A 241 14.65 6.60 -10.29
CA ARG A 241 13.53 6.59 -11.23
C ARG A 241 12.71 7.88 -11.24
N CYS A 242 12.52 8.49 -10.06
CA CYS A 242 11.74 9.73 -9.94
C CYS A 242 12.54 10.99 -10.31
N GLY A 243 13.84 10.89 -10.56
CA GLY A 243 14.69 12.04 -10.88
C GLY A 243 14.88 13.05 -9.74
N LEU A 244 14.54 12.66 -8.49
CA LEU A 244 14.60 13.54 -7.32
C LEU A 244 16.05 13.65 -6.81
N ARG A 245 16.82 14.59 -7.39
CA ARG A 245 18.25 14.75 -7.13
C ARG A 245 18.57 15.00 -5.65
N SER A 246 17.80 15.85 -4.96
CA SER A 246 18.00 16.13 -3.52
C SER A 246 17.87 14.87 -2.67
N HIS A 247 16.83 14.07 -2.91
CA HIS A 247 16.58 12.80 -2.22
C HIS A 247 17.66 11.78 -2.54
N ARG A 248 18.08 11.68 -3.81
CA ARG A 248 19.17 10.80 -4.23
C ARG A 248 20.48 11.16 -3.53
N ALA A 249 20.86 12.43 -3.50
CA ALA A 249 22.07 12.90 -2.83
C ALA A 249 22.02 12.70 -1.30
N ALA A 250 20.87 12.95 -0.67
CA ALA A 250 20.68 12.71 0.76
C ALA A 250 20.74 11.21 1.11
N LEU A 251 20.13 10.35 0.30
CA LEU A 251 20.19 8.89 0.46
C LEU A 251 21.61 8.34 0.27
N LEU A 252 22.36 8.82 -0.74
CA LEU A 252 23.74 8.37 -0.96
C LEU A 252 24.65 8.77 0.21
N ARG A 253 24.51 9.99 0.75
CA ARG A 253 25.24 10.41 1.96
C ARG A 253 24.90 9.54 3.17
N LEU A 254 23.61 9.24 3.38
CA LEU A 254 23.19 8.37 4.48
C LEU A 254 23.75 6.95 4.32
N LEU A 255 23.66 6.38 3.12
CA LEU A 255 24.19 5.05 2.82
C LEU A 255 25.71 4.98 3.02
N MET A 256 26.44 6.03 2.68
CA MET A 256 27.88 6.12 2.90
C MET A 256 28.22 6.14 4.40
N ASP A 257 27.52 6.94 5.20
CA ASP A 257 27.69 6.99 6.66
C ASP A 257 27.35 5.63 7.31
N LEU A 258 26.24 5.01 6.93
CA LEU A 258 25.86 3.68 7.43
C LEU A 258 26.86 2.60 7.01
N SER A 259 27.34 2.65 5.76
CA SER A 259 28.34 1.68 5.27
C SER A 259 29.65 1.80 6.03
N TYR A 260 30.09 3.03 6.35
CA TYR A 260 31.27 3.25 7.17
C TYR A 260 31.10 2.66 8.58
N ARG A 261 29.96 2.90 9.23
CA ARG A 261 29.66 2.36 10.57
C ARG A 261 29.60 0.83 10.58
N LEU A 262 29.12 0.22 9.50
CA LEU A 262 28.96 -1.23 9.36
C LEU A 262 30.19 -1.93 8.74
N GLY A 263 31.24 -1.19 8.38
CA GLY A 263 32.44 -1.75 7.74
C GLY A 263 32.21 -2.28 6.32
N LEU A 264 31.21 -1.76 5.61
CA LEU A 264 30.82 -2.16 4.25
C LEU A 264 31.49 -1.27 3.18
N PRO A 265 31.74 -1.78 1.96
CA PRO A 265 32.39 -1.01 0.90
C PRO A 265 31.47 0.10 0.37
N GLY A 266 31.96 1.36 0.42
CA GLY A 266 31.21 2.55 0.01
C GLY A 266 31.64 3.21 -1.32
N ALA A 267 32.68 2.72 -1.98
CA ALA A 267 33.31 3.40 -3.14
C ALA A 267 32.30 3.74 -4.26
N ARG A 268 31.45 2.78 -4.64
CA ARG A 268 30.41 2.99 -5.67
C ARG A 268 29.41 4.09 -5.29
N LEU A 269 29.09 4.23 -4.00
CA LEU A 269 28.17 5.27 -3.52
C LEU A 269 28.82 6.65 -3.58
N GLN A 270 30.12 6.71 -3.30
CA GLN A 270 30.93 7.93 -3.36
C GLN A 270 31.06 8.44 -4.80
N ASP A 271 31.39 7.57 -5.76
CA ASP A 271 31.49 7.93 -7.18
C ASP A 271 30.16 8.51 -7.70
N GLU A 272 29.03 7.89 -7.33
CA GLU A 272 27.71 8.35 -7.71
C GLU A 272 27.35 9.70 -7.08
N LEU A 273 27.74 9.94 -5.83
CA LEU A 273 27.52 11.20 -5.13
C LEU A 273 28.35 12.33 -5.75
N GLN A 274 29.60 12.06 -6.10
CA GLN A 274 30.49 13.03 -6.73
C GLN A 274 29.93 13.46 -8.10
N GLY A 275 29.44 12.51 -8.90
CA GLY A 275 28.76 12.82 -10.17
C GLY A 275 27.45 13.62 -10.04
N LEU A 276 26.88 13.74 -8.84
CA LEU A 276 25.72 14.62 -8.57
C LEU A 276 26.15 16.03 -8.12
N GLN A 277 27.38 16.19 -7.64
CA GLN A 277 27.93 17.43 -7.08
C GLN A 277 28.61 18.32 -8.14
N ASP A 278 28.77 17.85 -9.39
CA ASP A 278 29.42 18.58 -10.49
C ASP A 278 28.66 19.84 -10.99
N ARG A 279 27.61 20.29 -10.29
CA ARG A 279 26.91 21.56 -10.57
C ARG A 279 27.44 22.63 -9.61
N PRO A 280 27.73 23.87 -10.07
CA PRO A 280 28.28 24.91 -9.21
C PRO A 280 27.42 25.12 -7.96
N PRO A 281 28.02 25.18 -6.77
CA PRO A 281 27.30 25.35 -5.52
C PRO A 281 26.55 26.67 -5.56
N SER A 282 25.22 26.61 -5.52
CA SER A 282 24.41 27.77 -5.18
C SER A 282 24.78 28.19 -3.75
N LEU A 283 25.09 29.48 -3.59
CA LEU A 283 25.58 30.12 -2.38
C LEU A 283 24.89 29.62 -1.08
N LYS A 284 25.74 29.13 -0.15
CA LYS A 284 25.65 29.21 1.33
C LYS A 284 24.86 28.21 2.18
N ASP A 285 24.08 27.28 1.65
CA ASP A 285 23.42 26.28 2.50
C ASP A 285 24.02 24.89 2.31
N ASP A 286 24.36 24.22 3.42
CA ASP A 286 24.72 22.80 3.40
C ASP A 286 23.57 22.00 2.76
N PRO A 287 23.86 21.00 1.91
CA PRO A 287 22.82 20.24 1.25
C PRO A 287 21.93 19.55 2.29
N PRO A 288 20.60 19.63 2.18
CA PRO A 288 19.69 19.25 3.27
C PRO A 288 19.83 17.78 3.62
N THR A 289 19.72 17.46 4.92
CA THR A 289 19.77 16.06 5.37
C THR A 289 18.54 15.28 4.91
N LEU A 290 18.61 13.94 4.90
CA LEU A 290 17.44 13.12 4.54
C LEU A 290 16.26 13.40 5.49
N LYS A 291 16.57 13.63 6.77
CA LYS A 291 15.58 13.99 7.80
C LYS A 291 14.89 15.31 7.50
N GLU A 292 15.64 16.35 7.11
CA GLU A 292 15.05 17.63 6.69
C GLU A 292 14.15 17.47 5.47
N LEU A 293 14.56 16.71 4.45
CA LEU A 293 13.74 16.48 3.26
C LEU A 293 12.43 15.75 3.59
N VAL A 294 12.49 14.71 4.43
CA VAL A 294 11.31 13.96 4.90
C VAL A 294 10.36 14.89 5.67
N ILE A 295 10.91 15.76 6.52
CA ILE A 295 10.11 16.73 7.28
C ILE A 295 9.50 17.78 6.33
N GLN A 296 10.23 18.26 5.32
CA GLN A 296 9.75 19.29 4.40
C GLN A 296 8.64 18.81 3.45
N GLN A 297 8.62 17.53 3.06
CA GLN A 297 7.67 16.98 2.08
C GLN A 297 6.17 17.14 2.44
N PHE A 298 5.84 17.44 3.70
CA PHE A 298 4.45 17.48 4.19
C PHE A 298 4.16 18.74 5.05
N THR A 299 4.89 19.82 4.79
CA THR A 299 4.61 21.17 5.31
C THR A 299 3.88 21.97 4.23
#